data_AF-A0AAX3M1H1-F1
#
_entry.id   AF-A0AAX3M1H1-F1
#
_cell.length_a   1.000
_cell.length_b   1.000
_cell.length_c   1.000
_cell.angle_alpha   90.00
_cell.angle_beta   90.00
_cell.angle_gamma   90.00
#
_symmetry.space_group_name_H-M   'P 1'
#
loop_
_entity.id
_entity.type
_entity.pdbx_description
1 polymer ?
#
loop_
_entity_poly.entity_id
_entity_poly.type
_entity_poly.pdbx_seq_one_letter_code
_entity_poly.pdbx_strand_id
1 'polypeptide(L)'
;MGWINPASVFPDPLFRLVWLIELLVLLFIILAGSRFSRKSWIGTTILFVLGLCAVLPGYIYQLTHPDPIGALIDIPLLLMFPIMLVSLIWAIIIWIYRWYSRQRSRSSTTS
;
A
#
# COMPACT_ATOMS: atom_id res chain seq x y z
N MET A 1 -20.90 31.48 3.33
CA MET A 1 -19.79 30.60 3.74
C MET A 1 -19.96 29.28 3.01
N GLY A 2 -19.38 29.18 1.81
CA GLY A 2 -19.42 27.97 1.00
C GLY A 2 -18.59 26.90 1.66
N TRP A 3 -19.21 25.79 1.99
CA TRP A 3 -18.54 24.61 2.49
C TRP A 3 -17.59 24.16 1.38
N ILE A 4 -16.29 24.27 1.62
CA ILE A 4 -15.27 23.72 0.73
C ILE A 4 -15.59 22.23 0.65
N ASN A 5 -16.13 21.79 -0.49
CA ASN A 5 -16.40 20.38 -0.72
C ASN A 5 -15.02 19.69 -0.80
N PRO A 6 -14.62 18.86 0.18
CA PRO A 6 -13.30 18.24 0.15
C PRO A 6 -13.11 17.36 -1.09
N ALA A 7 -14.19 16.91 -1.73
CA ALA A 7 -14.18 16.19 -3.00
C ALA A 7 -13.77 17.07 -4.20
N SER A 8 -13.83 18.41 -4.10
CA SER A 8 -13.38 19.30 -5.18
C SER A 8 -11.91 19.74 -5.06
N VAL A 9 -11.24 19.42 -3.95
CA VAL A 9 -9.87 19.89 -3.66
C VAL A 9 -8.82 18.88 -4.10
N PHE A 10 -9.17 17.60 -4.21
CA PHE A 10 -8.28 16.56 -4.70
C PHE A 10 -8.92 15.87 -5.92
N PRO A 11 -8.35 16.01 -7.13
CA PRO A 11 -8.83 15.24 -8.26
C PRO A 11 -8.57 13.75 -7.98
N ASP A 12 -9.63 12.96 -7.99
CA ASP A 12 -9.66 11.51 -7.71
C ASP A 12 -8.55 10.66 -8.38
N PRO A 13 -8.05 10.98 -9.59
CA PRO A 13 -6.97 10.22 -10.22
C PRO A 13 -5.63 10.34 -9.49
N LEU A 14 -5.29 11.53 -8.98
CA LEU A 14 -4.00 11.76 -8.33
C LEU A 14 -3.92 11.01 -7.00
N PHE A 15 -5.02 10.97 -6.25
CA PHE A 15 -5.08 10.25 -4.98
C PHE A 15 -4.88 8.75 -5.16
N ARG A 16 -5.47 8.17 -6.21
CA ARG A 16 -5.27 6.77 -6.58
C ARG A 16 -3.82 6.45 -6.94
N LEU A 17 -3.14 7.36 -7.64
CA LEU A 17 -1.70 7.22 -7.94
C LEU A 17 -0.86 7.27 -6.66
N VAL A 18 -1.14 8.20 -5.75
CA VAL A 18 -0.44 8.30 -4.46
C VAL A 18 -0.56 6.99 -3.68
N TRP A 19 -1.76 6.42 -3.58
CA TRP A 19 -1.97 5.13 -2.93
C TRP A 19 -1.23 3.97 -3.57
N LEU A 20 -1.17 3.93 -4.90
CA LEU A 20 -0.42 2.90 -5.62
C LEU A 20 1.09 3.04 -5.36
N ILE A 21 1.60 4.27 -5.36
CA ILE A 21 3.00 4.58 -5.01
C ILE A 21 3.29 4.19 -3.56
N GLU A 22 2.40 4.53 -2.63
CA GLU A 22 2.56 4.21 -1.20
C GLU A 22 2.58 2.69 -0.97
N LEU A 23 1.71 1.95 -1.66
CA LEU A 23 1.74 0.49 -1.67
C LEU A 23 3.08 -0.02 -2.23
N LEU A 24 3.57 0.50 -3.35
CA LEU A 24 4.87 0.11 -3.92
C LEU A 24 6.02 0.33 -2.93
N VAL A 25 6.03 1.47 -2.23
CA VAL A 25 7.03 1.78 -1.20
C VAL A 25 6.95 0.76 -0.06
N LEU A 26 5.75 0.45 0.45
CA LEU A 26 5.54 -0.56 1.49
C LEU A 26 6.02 -1.95 1.06
N LEU A 27 5.65 -2.39 -0.14
CA LEU A 27 6.07 -3.68 -0.68
C LEU A 27 7.59 -3.74 -0.87
N PHE A 28 8.21 -2.64 -1.30
CA PHE A 28 9.67 -2.55 -1.41
C PHE A 28 10.36 -2.67 -0.05
N ILE A 29 9.83 -2.02 1.00
CA ILE A 29 10.34 -2.16 2.37
C ILE A 29 10.24 -3.62 2.84
N ILE A 30 9.11 -4.29 2.56
CA ILE A 30 8.91 -5.72 2.88
C ILE A 30 9.95 -6.59 2.18
N LEU A 31 10.15 -6.40 0.85
CA LEU A 31 11.13 -7.13 0.05
C LEU A 31 12.57 -6.89 0.52
N ALA A 32 12.95 -5.64 0.77
CA ALA A 32 14.26 -5.27 1.26
C ALA A 32 14.52 -5.83 2.67
N GLY A 33 13.49 -5.79 3.54
CA GLY A 33 13.56 -6.32 4.89
C GLY A 33 13.62 -7.85 4.97
N SER A 34 12.99 -8.54 4.02
CA SER A 34 12.98 -10.01 3.92
C SER A 34 14.14 -10.60 3.11
N ARG A 35 15.09 -9.76 2.66
CA ARG A 35 16.22 -10.13 1.79
C ARG A 35 15.77 -10.81 0.48
N PHE A 36 14.69 -10.33 -0.13
CA PHE A 36 14.18 -10.85 -1.40
C PHE A 36 13.87 -12.36 -1.36
N SER A 37 13.41 -12.87 -0.21
CA SER A 37 13.02 -14.29 -0.09
C SER A 37 11.87 -14.63 -1.04
N ARG A 38 11.88 -15.84 -1.63
CA ARG A 38 10.81 -16.33 -2.53
C ARG A 38 9.42 -16.19 -1.91
N LYS A 39 9.28 -16.47 -0.61
CA LYS A 39 8.00 -16.36 0.11
C LYS A 39 7.52 -14.90 0.19
N SER A 40 8.45 -13.97 0.39
CA SER A 40 8.14 -12.54 0.40
C SER A 40 7.72 -12.06 -0.99
N TRP A 41 8.41 -12.49 -2.04
CA TRP A 41 8.08 -12.17 -3.43
C TRP A 41 6.65 -12.56 -3.79
N ILE A 42 6.24 -13.78 -3.44
CA ILE A 42 4.88 -14.27 -3.70
C ILE A 42 3.86 -13.39 -2.97
N GLY A 43 4.05 -13.15 -1.67
CA GLY A 43 3.11 -12.33 -0.90
C GLY A 43 3.05 -10.88 -1.37
N THR A 44 4.19 -10.27 -1.70
CA THR A 44 4.21 -8.90 -2.25
C THR A 44 3.58 -8.82 -3.63
N THR A 45 3.72 -9.86 -4.46
CA THR A 45 3.09 -9.92 -5.78
C THR A 45 1.57 -10.03 -5.64
N ILE A 46 1.08 -10.86 -4.72
CA ILE A 46 -0.35 -10.99 -4.44
C ILE A 46 -0.92 -9.65 -3.95
N LEU A 47 -0.28 -9.00 -2.99
CA LEU A 47 -0.72 -7.69 -2.47
C LEU A 47 -0.69 -6.62 -3.57
N PHE A 48 0.32 -6.64 -4.44
CA PHE A 48 0.40 -5.73 -5.57
C PHE A 48 -0.73 -5.96 -6.58
N VAL A 49 -1.01 -7.21 -6.95
CA VAL A 49 -2.10 -7.55 -7.87
C VAL A 49 -3.45 -7.15 -7.28
N LEU A 50 -3.67 -7.38 -5.99
CA LEU A 50 -4.88 -6.93 -5.31
C LEU A 50 -5.01 -5.40 -5.31
N GLY A 51 -3.91 -4.68 -5.08
CA GLY A 51 -3.88 -3.21 -5.18
C GLY A 51 -4.18 -2.72 -6.59
N LEU A 52 -3.63 -3.38 -7.61
CA LEU A 52 -3.94 -3.08 -9.02
C LEU A 52 -5.41 -3.35 -9.33
N CYS A 53 -5.97 -4.47 -8.88
CA CYS A 53 -7.40 -4.77 -9.05
C CYS A 53 -8.31 -3.77 -8.35
N ALA A 54 -7.87 -3.16 -7.25
CA ALA A 54 -8.61 -2.12 -6.55
C ALA A 54 -8.58 -0.76 -7.29
N VAL A 55 -7.48 -0.44 -7.98
CA VAL A 55 -7.26 0.87 -8.61
C VAL A 55 -7.61 0.90 -10.09
N LEU A 56 -7.26 -0.13 -10.86
CA LEU A 56 -7.39 -0.18 -12.32
C LEU A 56 -8.82 0.00 -12.82
N PRO A 57 -9.86 -0.70 -12.28
CA PRO A 57 -11.22 -0.52 -12.76
C PRO A 57 -11.70 0.92 -12.58
N GLY A 58 -11.31 1.53 -11.45
CA GLY A 58 -11.60 2.92 -11.15
C GLY A 58 -10.94 3.88 -12.14
N TYR A 59 -9.67 3.64 -12.43
CA TYR A 59 -8.88 4.47 -13.34
C TYR A 59 -9.37 4.36 -14.79
N ILE A 60 -9.65 3.14 -15.27
CA ILE A 60 -10.16 2.88 -16.63
C ILE A 60 -11.54 3.50 -16.83
N TYR A 61 -12.42 3.40 -15.84
CA TYR A 61 -13.75 4.00 -15.93
C TYR A 61 -13.68 5.53 -16.05
N GLN A 62 -12.77 6.15 -15.29
CA GLN A 62 -12.58 7.60 -15.29
C GLN A 62 -11.96 8.13 -16.60
N LEU A 63 -11.18 7.31 -17.31
CA LEU A 63 -10.68 7.65 -18.64
C LEU A 63 -11.76 7.58 -19.73
N THR A 64 -12.84 6.80 -19.51
CA THR A 64 -13.88 6.54 -20.51
C THR A 64 -15.15 7.36 -20.30
N HIS A 65 -15.42 7.81 -19.07
CA HIS A 65 -16.61 8.59 -18.73
C HIS A 65 -16.21 9.90 -18.01
N PRO A 66 -16.53 11.08 -18.60
CA PRO A 66 -16.13 12.37 -18.04
C PRO A 66 -17.00 12.85 -16.87
N ASP A 67 -18.06 12.14 -16.49
CA ASP A 67 -18.94 12.50 -15.36
C ASP A 67 -18.43 11.90 -14.03
N PRO A 68 -17.85 12.71 -13.12
CA PRO A 68 -17.15 12.23 -11.95
C PRO A 68 -17.98 12.50 -10.70
N ILE A 69 -19.05 11.74 -10.47
CA ILE A 69 -19.87 11.96 -9.27
C ILE A 69 -20.09 10.65 -8.52
N GLY A 70 -19.15 10.39 -7.61
CA GLY A 70 -19.42 9.70 -6.34
C GLY A 70 -19.23 8.18 -6.32
N ALA A 71 -19.69 7.43 -7.32
CA ALA A 71 -19.84 5.97 -7.16
C ALA A 71 -18.53 5.15 -7.23
N LEU A 72 -17.42 5.74 -7.68
CA LEU A 72 -16.16 5.04 -7.94
C LEU A 72 -15.04 5.31 -6.94
N ILE A 73 -15.26 6.20 -5.96
CA ILE A 73 -14.29 6.50 -4.90
C ILE A 73 -14.33 5.38 -3.83
N ASP A 74 -15.50 4.77 -3.62
CA ASP A 74 -15.70 3.81 -2.55
C ASP A 74 -14.95 2.49 -2.75
N ILE A 75 -14.85 1.97 -3.99
CA ILE A 75 -14.23 0.67 -4.25
C ILE A 75 -12.71 0.69 -3.98
N PRO A 76 -11.93 1.65 -4.51
CA PRO A 76 -10.53 1.80 -4.13
C PRO A 76 -10.37 2.02 -2.64
N LEU A 77 -11.23 2.81 -2.01
CA LEU A 77 -11.12 3.12 -0.57
C LEU A 77 -11.39 1.90 0.31
N LEU A 78 -12.38 1.09 -0.04
CA LEU A 78 -12.74 -0.15 0.67
C LEU A 78 -11.67 -1.23 0.55
N LEU A 79 -10.95 -1.30 -0.57
CA LEU A 79 -9.97 -2.35 -0.85
C LEU A 79 -8.52 -1.92 -0.57
N MET A 80 -8.11 -0.72 -0.97
CA MET A 80 -6.74 -0.24 -0.73
C MET A 80 -6.45 -0.04 0.75
N PHE A 81 -7.42 0.44 1.52
CA PHE A 81 -7.22 0.69 2.94
C PHE A 81 -6.84 -0.58 3.73
N PRO A 82 -7.56 -1.71 3.63
CA PRO A 82 -7.13 -2.95 4.26
C PRO A 82 -5.84 -3.51 3.66
N ILE A 83 -5.62 -3.39 2.34
CA ILE A 83 -4.36 -3.84 1.71
C ILE A 83 -3.15 -3.08 2.27
N MET A 84 -3.26 -1.77 2.44
CA MET A 84 -2.22 -0.93 3.04
C MET A 84 -2.01 -1.28 4.51
N LEU A 85 -3.08 -1.49 5.27
CA LEU A 85 -2.99 -1.90 6.68
C LEU A 85 -2.24 -3.23 6.82
N VAL A 86 -2.59 -4.24 6.03
CA VAL A 86 -1.91 -5.54 6.02
C VAL A 86 -0.44 -5.38 5.64
N SER A 87 -0.14 -4.60 4.61
CA SER A 87 1.24 -4.33 4.16
C SER A 87 2.05 -3.62 5.26
N LEU A 88 1.47 -2.64 5.93
CA LEU A 88 2.10 -1.90 7.02
C LEU A 88 2.40 -2.81 8.21
N ILE A 89 1.41 -3.61 8.64
CA ILE A 89 1.60 -4.59 9.73
C ILE A 89 2.74 -5.55 9.38
N TRP A 90 2.79 -6.03 8.14
CA TRP A 90 3.84 -6.94 7.71
C TRP A 90 5.23 -6.27 7.71
N ALA A 91 5.32 -5.03 7.24
CA ALA A 91 6.55 -4.25 7.30
C ALA A 91 7.04 -4.06 8.76
N ILE A 92 6.13 -3.76 9.69
CA ILE A 92 6.42 -3.63 11.12
C ILE A 92 6.94 -4.95 11.69
N ILE A 93 6.28 -6.08 11.40
CA ILE A 93 6.71 -7.40 11.85
C ILE A 93 8.14 -7.70 11.39
N ILE A 94 8.44 -7.46 10.11
CA ILE A 94 9.79 -7.66 9.56
C ILE A 94 10.81 -6.77 10.29
N TRP A 95 10.46 -5.52 10.55
CA TRP A 95 11.33 -4.60 11.26
C TRP A 95 11.62 -5.08 12.69
N ILE A 96 10.59 -5.50 13.43
CA ILE A 96 10.71 -6.06 14.78
C ILE A 96 11.65 -7.29 14.77
N TYR A 97 11.43 -8.24 13.86
CA TYR A 97 12.31 -9.42 13.74
C TYR A 97 13.77 -9.05 13.47
N ARG A 98 14.01 -8.07 12.60
CA ARG A 98 15.37 -7.59 12.32
C ARG A 98 16.00 -6.93 13.54
N TRP A 99 15.24 -6.17 14.30
CA TRP A 99 15.71 -5.52 15.53
C TRP A 99 16.14 -6.56 16.56
N TYR A 100 15.29 -7.54 16.86
CA TYR A 100 15.61 -8.64 17.79
C TYR A 100 16.81 -9.47 17.33
N SER A 101 16.90 -9.79 16.04
CA SER A 101 18.06 -10.53 15.50
C SER A 101 19.38 -9.79 15.72
N ARG A 102 19.40 -8.46 15.51
CA ARG A 102 20.61 -7.64 15.75
C ARG A 102 21.01 -7.59 17.23
N GLN A 103 20.03 -7.52 18.14
CA GLN A 103 20.30 -7.52 19.58
C GLN A 103 20.92 -8.84 20.04
N ARG A 104 20.40 -9.98 19.56
CA ARG A 104 20.89 -11.31 19.91
C ARG A 104 22.33 -11.56 19.43
N SER A 105 22.70 -11.03 18.27
CA SER A 105 24.08 -11.09 17.78
C SER A 105 25.05 -10.23 18.58
N ARG A 106 24.59 -9.13 19.19
CA ARG A 106 25.43 -8.29 20.06
C ARG A 106 25.71 -8.95 21.41
N SER A 107 24.72 -9.64 22.00
CA SER A 107 24.90 -10.31 23.29
C SER A 107 25.86 -11.50 23.24
N SER A 108 26.01 -12.17 22.09
CA SER A 108 26.89 -13.34 21.93
C SER A 108 28.37 -13.01 21.68
N THR A 109 28.72 -11.75 21.44
CA THR A 109 30.12 -11.32 21.22
C THR A 109 30.80 -10.84 22.50
N THR A 110 30.02 -10.61 23.56
CA THR A 110 30.50 -10.13 24.87
C THR A 110 30.60 -11.22 25.95
N SER A 111 30.37 -12.49 25.61
CA SER A 111 30.48 -13.65 26.51
C SER A 111 31.72 -14.47 26.22
#